data_AF-A0A3D8PAM2-F1
#
_entry.id   AF-A0A3D8PAM2-F1
#
_cell.length_a   1.000
_cell.length_b   1.000
_cell.length_c   1.000
_cell.angle_alpha   90.00
_cell.angle_beta   90.00
_cell.angle_gamma   90.00
#
_symmetry.space_group_name_H-M   'P 1'
#
loop_
_entity.id
_entity.type
_entity.pdbx_description
1 polymer ?
#
loop_
_entity_poly.entity_id
_entity_poly.type
_entity_poly.pdbx_seq_one_letter_code
_entity_poly.pdbx_strand_id
1 'polypeptide(L)'
;MSMQEPMRIYHSGAELAARRKAAGLKQHELAQRAGCGRSAVQYWERRSRIDPTSWAVARMAQALGWVLRARTAVQYAHARGRGLTRDIAEADALAAAMFEEWKAREAQRATTRRVICGARNRKGAPCRCKSEPGKRRCKFHGGRSTGPKTPEGKARIAQAQRQRWDAWRRVQHLGEVQPRESADHGKGKTYFLVTDMSPERSNPSHEKVC
;
A
#
# COMPACT_ATOMS: atom_id res chain seq x y z
N MET A 1 9.21 31.10 31.40
CA MET A 1 10.04 30.17 30.59
C MET A 1 9.70 30.42 29.13
N SER A 2 10.54 31.18 28.41
CA SER A 2 10.31 31.49 26.99
C SER A 2 10.37 30.18 26.20
N MET A 3 9.23 29.70 25.72
CA MET A 3 9.18 28.55 24.81
C MET A 3 9.89 28.97 23.53
N GLN A 4 11.13 28.52 23.36
CA GLN A 4 11.90 28.75 22.14
C GLN A 4 11.11 28.16 20.97
N GLU A 5 10.77 29.00 20.00
CA GLU A 5 10.12 28.57 18.76
C GLU A 5 10.94 27.44 18.12
N PRO A 6 10.30 26.32 17.74
CA PRO A 6 11.01 25.20 17.14
C PRO A 6 11.67 25.68 15.84
N MET A 7 12.99 25.52 15.78
CA MET A 7 13.83 25.82 14.62
C MET A 7 13.20 25.25 13.34
N ARG A 8 12.65 26.12 12.48
CA ARG A 8 11.96 25.70 11.25
C ARG A 8 12.99 25.41 10.16
N ILE A 9 13.29 24.13 9.94
CA ILE A 9 14.31 23.65 8.99
C ILE A 9 13.73 23.49 7.56
N TYR A 10 12.41 23.48 7.41
CA TYR A 10 11.74 23.32 6.13
C TYR A 10 11.11 24.64 5.67
N HIS A 11 11.40 25.01 4.43
CA HIS A 11 10.79 26.15 3.75
C HIS A 11 9.87 25.66 2.63
N SER A 12 8.83 26.43 2.34
CA SER A 12 7.78 26.13 1.36
C SER A 12 7.74 27.19 0.26
N GLY A 13 7.14 26.82 -0.87
CA GLY A 13 6.92 27.75 -1.98
C GLY A 13 5.96 28.88 -1.62
N ALA A 14 5.01 28.61 -0.71
CA ALA A 14 4.12 29.62 -0.19
C ALA A 14 4.87 30.70 0.61
N GLU A 15 5.90 30.32 1.39
CA GLU A 15 6.76 31.27 2.10
C GLU A 15 7.61 32.10 1.14
N LEU A 16 8.15 31.48 0.08
CA LEU A 16 8.84 32.21 -0.99
C LEU A 16 7.91 33.25 -1.63
N ALA A 17 6.67 32.86 -1.95
CA ALA A 17 5.66 33.75 -2.51
C ALA A 17 5.29 34.89 -1.55
N ALA A 18 5.14 34.58 -0.26
CA ALA A 18 4.82 35.57 0.78
C ALA A 18 5.95 36.60 0.92
N ARG A 19 7.21 36.15 0.95
CA ARG A 19 8.39 37.03 1.05
C ARG A 19 8.57 37.89 -0.20
N ARG A 20 8.35 37.33 -1.39
CA ARG A 20 8.36 38.11 -2.63
C ARG A 20 7.31 39.22 -2.59
N LYS A 21 6.08 38.89 -2.18
CA LYS A 21 4.99 39.87 -2.05
C LYS A 21 5.29 40.93 -0.99
N ALA A 22 5.87 40.54 0.16
CA ALA A 22 6.29 41.47 1.20
C ALA A 22 7.39 42.43 0.71
N ALA A 23 8.26 41.99 -0.20
CA ALA A 23 9.24 42.83 -0.87
C ALA A 23 8.64 43.67 -2.02
N GLY A 24 7.33 43.63 -2.25
CA GLY A 24 6.63 44.37 -3.31
C GLY A 24 6.91 43.87 -4.73
N LEU A 25 7.54 42.70 -4.89
CA LEU A 25 8.00 42.23 -6.19
C LEU A 25 6.95 41.39 -6.92
N LYS A 26 6.82 41.61 -8.22
CA LYS A 26 6.15 40.67 -9.14
C LYS A 26 7.06 39.48 -9.43
N GLN A 27 6.49 38.37 -9.90
CA GLN A 27 7.28 37.15 -10.18
C GLN A 27 8.42 37.38 -11.18
N HIS A 28 8.19 38.19 -12.22
CA HIS A 28 9.21 38.48 -13.23
C HIS A 28 10.34 39.39 -12.70
N GLU A 29 10.02 40.30 -11.77
CA GLU A 29 11.01 41.18 -11.12
C GLU A 29 11.93 40.39 -10.18
N LEU A 30 11.37 39.46 -9.40
CA LEU A 30 12.18 38.52 -8.63
C LEU A 30 13.06 37.66 -9.54
N ALA A 31 12.51 37.19 -10.66
CA ALA A 31 13.25 36.39 -11.63
C ALA A 31 14.45 37.16 -12.21
N GLN A 32 14.25 38.42 -12.62
CA GLN A 32 15.32 39.31 -13.08
C GLN A 32 16.38 39.53 -12.00
N ARG A 33 15.98 39.84 -10.76
CA ARG A 33 16.92 40.03 -9.63
C ARG A 33 17.71 38.77 -9.29
N ALA A 34 17.08 37.60 -9.39
CA ALA A 34 17.72 36.32 -9.13
C ALA A 34 18.59 35.83 -10.32
N GLY A 35 18.41 36.39 -11.51
CA GLY A 35 19.04 35.91 -12.74
C GLY A 35 18.45 34.59 -13.25
N CYS A 36 17.17 34.31 -12.98
CA CYS A 36 16.48 33.10 -13.42
C CYS A 36 15.22 33.41 -14.24
N GLY A 37 14.60 32.39 -14.83
CA GLY A 37 13.36 32.55 -15.59
C GLY A 37 12.12 32.71 -14.70
N ARG A 38 11.13 33.50 -15.13
CA ARG A 38 9.84 33.69 -14.41
C ARG A 38 9.10 32.36 -14.16
N SER A 39 9.24 31.40 -15.06
CA SER A 39 8.68 30.05 -14.90
C SER A 39 9.30 29.29 -13.72
N ALA A 40 10.60 29.51 -13.42
CA ALA A 40 11.24 28.91 -12.26
C ALA A 40 10.65 29.46 -10.96
N VAL A 41 10.41 30.77 -10.87
CA VAL A 41 9.75 31.40 -9.72
C VAL A 41 8.35 30.79 -9.50
N GLN A 42 7.54 30.73 -10.56
CA GLN A 42 6.20 30.14 -10.50
C GLN A 42 6.22 28.67 -10.07
N TYR A 43 7.16 27.89 -10.60
CA TYR A 43 7.33 26.48 -10.27
C TYR A 43 7.64 26.29 -8.78
N TRP A 44 8.64 27.01 -8.25
CA TRP A 44 9.05 26.88 -6.86
C TRP A 44 8.01 27.41 -5.87
N GLU A 45 7.28 28.47 -6.22
CA GLU A 45 6.18 28.99 -5.38
C GLU A 45 5.03 27.98 -5.19
N ARG A 46 4.82 27.06 -6.14
CA ARG A 46 3.79 26.02 -6.06
C ARG A 46 4.22 24.79 -5.27
N ARG A 47 5.51 24.65 -4.92
CA ARG A 47 6.01 23.47 -4.23
C ARG A 47 5.71 23.54 -2.73
N SER A 48 5.22 22.44 -2.18
CA SER A 48 4.98 22.31 -0.74
C SER A 48 6.26 22.36 0.10
N ARG A 49 7.40 21.99 -0.50
CA ARG A 49 8.75 22.15 0.07
C ARG A 49 9.69 22.65 -1.02
N ILE A 50 10.48 23.68 -0.70
CA ILE A 50 11.57 24.15 -1.59
C ILE A 50 12.89 23.54 -1.11
N ASP A 51 13.74 23.19 -2.07
CA ASP A 51 15.08 22.68 -1.82
C ASP A 51 16.06 23.87 -1.69
N PRO A 52 16.64 24.13 -0.52
CA PRO A 52 17.60 25.23 -0.34
C PRO A 52 18.89 25.06 -1.13
N THR A 53 19.22 23.83 -1.55
CA THR A 53 20.43 23.53 -2.33
C THR A 53 20.23 23.76 -3.84
N SER A 54 18.98 23.91 -4.29
CA SER A 54 18.67 24.25 -5.67
C SER A 54 19.21 25.62 -6.05
N TRP A 55 19.94 25.70 -7.17
CA TRP A 55 20.52 26.95 -7.67
C TRP A 55 19.50 28.09 -7.77
N ALA A 56 18.34 27.83 -8.37
CA ALA A 56 17.31 28.86 -8.54
C ALA A 56 16.75 29.34 -7.19
N VAL A 57 16.58 28.44 -6.23
CA VAL A 57 16.06 28.75 -4.89
C VAL A 57 17.07 29.59 -4.10
N ALA A 58 18.35 29.21 -4.14
CA ALA A 58 19.42 29.96 -3.50
C ALA A 58 19.52 31.40 -4.04
N ARG A 59 19.43 31.56 -5.37
CA ARG A 59 19.44 32.88 -6.03
C ARG A 59 18.22 33.74 -5.65
N MET A 60 17.02 33.15 -5.64
CA MET A 60 15.81 33.85 -5.21
C MET A 60 15.87 34.25 -3.72
N ALA A 61 16.41 33.39 -2.88
CA ALA A 61 16.58 33.67 -1.46
C ALA A 61 17.57 34.82 -1.22
N GLN A 62 18.72 34.81 -1.91
CA GLN A 62 19.69 35.91 -1.89
C GLN A 62 19.04 37.23 -2.34
N ALA A 63 18.28 37.23 -3.44
CA ALA A 63 17.60 38.41 -3.96
C ALA A 63 16.52 38.98 -3.00
N LEU A 64 16.02 38.15 -2.08
CA LEU A 64 15.04 38.52 -1.06
C LEU A 64 15.66 38.79 0.33
N GLY A 65 16.99 38.69 0.47
CA GLY A 65 17.66 38.76 1.78
C GLY A 65 17.21 37.65 2.73
N TRP A 66 16.75 36.51 2.18
CA TRP A 66 16.19 35.41 2.96
C TRP A 66 17.26 34.36 3.26
N VAL A 67 17.56 34.17 4.55
CA VAL A 67 18.44 33.09 5.01
C VAL A 67 17.68 31.77 5.05
N LEU A 68 17.86 30.96 4.01
CA LEU A 68 17.36 29.59 3.97
C LEU A 68 18.32 28.69 4.77
N ARG A 69 17.91 28.26 5.96
CA ARG A 69 18.60 27.20 6.67
C ARG A 69 18.36 25.88 5.94
N ALA A 70 19.41 25.32 5.35
CA ALA A 70 19.37 23.98 4.76
C ALA A 70 19.56 22.93 5.85
N ARG A 71 18.80 21.83 5.81
CA ARG A 71 19.23 20.58 6.42
C ARG A 71 20.45 20.15 5.62
N THR A 72 21.65 20.32 6.19
CA THR A 72 22.96 19.86 5.72
C THR A 72 22.88 19.19 4.35
N ALA A 73 23.28 19.89 3.29
CA ALA A 73 23.53 19.26 2.01
C ALA A 73 24.43 18.05 2.29
N VAL A 74 23.97 16.85 1.94
CA VAL A 74 24.82 15.67 1.92
C VAL A 74 25.93 16.00 0.95
N GLN A 75 27.06 16.46 1.48
CA GLN A 75 28.28 16.58 0.70
C GLN A 75 28.55 15.18 0.18
N TYR A 76 28.65 15.06 -1.15
CA TYR A 76 29.07 13.85 -1.83
C TYR A 76 30.20 13.17 -1.02
N ALA A 77 30.05 11.87 -0.81
CA ALA A 77 30.80 11.02 0.13
C ALA A 77 32.29 10.81 -0.21
N HIS A 78 33.00 11.87 -0.62
CA HIS A 78 34.43 11.83 -0.94
C HIS A 78 35.27 12.91 -0.23
N ALA A 79 34.71 13.66 0.73
CA ALA A 79 35.53 14.45 1.65
C ALA A 79 36.04 13.55 2.78
N ARG A 80 37.27 13.05 2.64
CA ARG A 80 38.00 12.40 3.74
C ARG A 80 38.21 13.41 4.86
N GLY A 81 37.47 13.25 5.96
CA GLY A 81 37.84 13.68 7.30
C GLY A 81 37.82 15.18 7.61
N ARG A 82 36.84 15.58 8.44
CA ARG A 82 36.93 16.36 9.69
C ARG A 82 35.80 17.38 9.80
N GLY A 83 34.97 17.24 10.84
CA GLY A 83 34.14 18.33 11.36
C GLY A 83 32.64 18.27 11.11
N LEU A 84 32.01 17.09 11.06
CA LEU A 84 30.55 16.98 11.01
C LEU A 84 30.02 16.04 12.08
N THR A 85 30.20 16.43 13.33
CA THR A 85 29.32 15.96 14.42
C THR A 85 28.12 16.90 14.47
N ARG A 86 27.12 16.66 13.62
CA ARG A 86 25.77 16.77 14.19
C ARG A 86 25.73 15.70 15.27
N ASP A 87 25.28 16.02 16.48
CA ASP A 87 25.15 15.00 17.52
C ASP A 87 24.41 13.81 16.91
N ILE A 88 25.04 12.64 16.92
CA ILE A 88 24.54 11.42 16.24
C ILE A 88 23.10 11.15 16.68
N ALA A 89 22.80 11.46 17.96
CA ALA A 89 21.47 11.40 18.55
C ALA A 89 20.41 12.29 17.85
N GLU A 90 20.74 13.52 17.44
CA GLU A 90 19.80 14.39 16.73
C GLU A 90 19.52 13.88 15.32
N ALA A 91 20.55 13.34 14.65
CA ALA A 91 20.41 12.74 13.33
C ALA A 91 19.54 11.47 13.38
N ASP A 92 19.75 10.63 14.39
CA ASP A 92 18.98 9.41 14.63
C ASP A 92 17.53 9.72 15.00
N ALA A 93 17.28 10.69 15.88
CA ALA A 93 15.92 11.13 16.24
C ALA A 93 15.14 11.63 15.02
N LEU A 94 15.81 12.38 14.15
CA LEU A 94 15.22 12.90 12.93
C LEU A 94 14.98 11.79 11.89
N ALA A 95 15.86 10.79 11.80
CA ALA A 95 15.66 9.61 10.96
C ALA A 95 14.48 8.76 11.46
N ALA A 96 14.37 8.57 12.78
CA ALA A 96 13.25 7.88 13.41
C ALA A 96 11.92 8.57 13.11
N ALA A 97 11.84 9.90 13.27
CA ALA A 97 10.64 10.67 12.95
C ALA A 97 10.23 10.52 11.46
N MET A 98 11.19 10.59 10.53
CA MET A 98 10.93 10.37 9.11
C MET A 98 10.44 8.95 8.81
N PHE A 99 10.97 7.96 9.52
CA PHE A 99 10.55 6.57 9.40
C PHE A 99 9.12 6.37 9.91
N GLU A 100 8.74 7.00 11.03
CA GLU A 100 7.36 6.99 11.52
C GLU A 100 6.39 7.65 10.53
N GLU A 101 6.75 8.83 9.98
CA GLU A 101 5.95 9.48 8.93
C GLU A 101 5.80 8.59 7.68
N TRP A 102 6.85 7.87 7.30
CA TRP A 102 6.80 6.93 6.20
C TRP A 102 5.89 5.73 6.51
N LYS A 103 6.01 5.12 7.69
CA LYS A 103 5.13 4.03 8.13
C LYS A 103 3.67 4.46 8.17
N ALA A 104 3.37 5.67 8.65
CA ALA A 104 2.02 6.22 8.66
C ALA A 104 1.44 6.36 7.24
N ARG A 105 2.24 6.87 6.29
CA ARG A 105 1.84 6.96 4.88
C ARG A 105 1.63 5.58 4.26
N GLU A 106 2.50 4.62 4.53
CA GLU A 106 2.33 3.25 4.03
C GLU A 106 1.12 2.54 4.64
N ALA A 107 0.84 2.77 5.93
CA ALA A 107 -0.39 2.28 6.57
C ALA A 107 -1.65 2.87 5.89
N GLN A 108 -1.66 4.17 5.61
CA GLN A 108 -2.77 4.82 4.89
C GLN A 108 -2.91 4.31 3.45
N ARG A 109 -1.80 4.05 2.76
CA ARG A 109 -1.83 3.40 1.44
C ARG A 109 -2.38 1.99 1.54
N ALA A 110 -1.98 1.22 2.55
CA ALA A 110 -2.43 -0.13 2.76
C ALA A 110 -3.95 -0.25 2.95
N THR A 111 -4.63 0.74 3.54
CA THR A 111 -6.09 0.70 3.71
C THR A 111 -6.88 0.89 2.42
N THR A 112 -6.32 1.58 1.42
CA THR A 112 -6.99 1.90 0.15
C THR A 112 -6.43 1.15 -1.04
N ARG A 113 -5.24 0.55 -0.91
CA ARG A 113 -4.56 -0.21 -1.96
C ARG A 113 -5.43 -1.33 -2.47
N ARG A 114 -5.61 -1.36 -3.80
CA ARG A 114 -6.26 -2.47 -4.51
C ARG A 114 -5.22 -3.24 -5.30
N VAL A 115 -5.30 -4.57 -5.23
CA VAL A 115 -4.43 -5.51 -5.95
C VAL A 115 -5.26 -6.42 -6.84
N ILE A 116 -4.62 -7.17 -7.74
CA ILE A 116 -5.33 -8.18 -8.54
C ILE A 116 -5.72 -9.36 -7.63
N CYS A 117 -6.97 -9.80 -7.71
CA CYS A 117 -7.54 -10.81 -6.80
C CYS A 117 -6.81 -12.17 -6.85
N GLY A 118 -6.47 -12.64 -8.06
CA GLY A 118 -5.72 -13.88 -8.29
C GLY A 118 -6.39 -15.18 -7.83
N ALA A 119 -7.62 -15.14 -7.32
CA ALA A 119 -8.36 -16.34 -6.92
C ALA A 119 -8.74 -17.17 -8.16
N ARG A 120 -8.74 -18.50 -8.05
CA ARG A 120 -9.18 -19.38 -9.15
C ARG A 120 -10.66 -19.15 -9.43
N ASN A 121 -10.99 -18.78 -10.66
CA ASN A 121 -12.37 -18.61 -11.11
C ASN A 121 -12.99 -19.97 -11.49
N ARG A 122 -14.30 -19.97 -11.82
CA ARG A 122 -15.03 -21.19 -12.23
C ARG A 122 -14.44 -21.89 -13.47
N LYS A 123 -13.73 -21.15 -14.33
CA LYS A 123 -13.04 -21.67 -15.52
C LYS A 123 -11.60 -22.16 -15.23
N GLY A 124 -11.18 -22.17 -13.97
CA GLY A 124 -9.84 -22.59 -13.54
C GLY A 124 -8.74 -21.51 -13.67
N ALA A 125 -9.02 -20.37 -14.29
CA ALA A 125 -8.06 -19.29 -14.51
C ALA A 125 -8.00 -18.29 -13.32
N PRO A 126 -6.88 -17.56 -13.13
CA PRO A 126 -6.78 -16.56 -12.07
C PRO A 126 -7.70 -15.36 -12.31
N CYS A 127 -8.38 -14.91 -11.25
CA CYS A 127 -9.28 -13.76 -11.28
C CYS A 127 -8.51 -12.46 -11.53
N ARG A 128 -8.88 -11.77 -12.61
CA ARG A 128 -8.28 -10.48 -13.04
C ARG A 128 -8.95 -9.25 -12.40
N CYS A 129 -10.02 -9.42 -11.63
CA CYS A 129 -10.70 -8.31 -10.97
C CYS A 129 -9.81 -7.67 -9.89
N LYS A 130 -9.96 -6.35 -9.69
CA LYS A 130 -9.34 -5.63 -8.56
C LYS A 130 -9.97 -6.09 -7.24
N SER A 131 -9.17 -6.12 -6.19
CA SER A 131 -9.62 -6.39 -4.82
C SER A 131 -10.46 -5.24 -4.27
N GLU A 132 -11.19 -5.52 -3.18
CA GLU A 132 -11.75 -4.46 -2.34
C GLU A 132 -10.61 -3.62 -1.71
N PRO A 133 -10.85 -2.32 -1.39
CA PRO A 133 -9.83 -1.45 -0.81
C PRO A 133 -9.21 -2.09 0.44
N GLY A 134 -7.88 -2.13 0.48
CA GLY A 134 -7.12 -2.69 1.61
C GLY A 134 -7.26 -4.20 1.80
N LYS A 135 -7.86 -4.91 0.84
CA LYS A 135 -8.02 -6.36 0.88
C LYS A 135 -7.30 -7.04 -0.28
N ARG A 136 -7.13 -8.36 -0.16
CA ARG A 136 -6.47 -9.21 -1.16
C ARG A 136 -7.41 -9.80 -2.23
N ARG A 137 -8.72 -9.80 -1.99
CA ARG A 137 -9.73 -10.47 -2.85
C ARG A 137 -10.79 -9.48 -3.34
N CYS A 138 -11.41 -9.76 -4.49
CA CYS A 138 -12.51 -8.96 -5.04
C CYS A 138 -13.87 -9.36 -4.44
N LYS A 139 -14.93 -8.58 -4.69
CA LYS A 139 -16.30 -8.91 -4.25
C LYS A 139 -16.77 -10.34 -4.53
N PHE A 140 -16.38 -10.93 -5.65
CA PHE A 140 -16.82 -12.26 -6.06
C PHE A 140 -16.07 -13.40 -5.36
N HIS A 141 -14.84 -13.14 -4.88
CA HIS A 141 -13.99 -14.14 -4.24
C HIS A 141 -13.78 -13.83 -2.75
N GLY A 142 -14.82 -13.29 -2.10
CA GLY A 142 -14.83 -13.08 -0.65
C GLY A 142 -14.25 -11.75 -0.17
N GLY A 143 -13.91 -10.80 -1.06
CA GLY A 143 -13.43 -9.47 -0.64
C GLY A 143 -14.42 -8.71 0.23
N ARG A 144 -15.72 -8.90 0.02
CA ARG A 144 -16.78 -8.32 0.87
C ARG A 144 -17.10 -9.15 2.11
N SER A 145 -16.59 -10.38 2.21
CA SER A 145 -16.80 -11.21 3.40
C SER A 145 -16.03 -10.63 4.59
N THR A 146 -16.65 -10.69 5.76
CA THR A 146 -16.09 -10.23 7.04
C THR A 146 -15.66 -11.40 7.95
N GLY A 147 -15.95 -12.64 7.54
CA GLY A 147 -15.72 -13.84 8.35
C GLY A 147 -16.67 -13.93 9.57
N PRO A 148 -16.63 -15.05 10.30
CA PRO A 148 -17.37 -15.19 11.56
C PRO A 148 -16.78 -14.25 12.63
N LYS A 149 -17.61 -13.38 13.19
CA LYS A 149 -17.19 -12.45 14.25
C LYS A 149 -17.38 -13.01 15.66
N THR A 150 -18.35 -13.92 15.85
CA THR A 150 -18.67 -14.47 17.17
C THR A 150 -17.92 -15.77 17.46
N PRO A 151 -17.70 -16.13 18.74
CA PRO A 151 -17.11 -17.41 19.12
C PRO A 151 -17.87 -18.62 18.56
N GLU A 152 -19.21 -18.60 18.60
CA GLU A 152 -20.07 -19.67 18.11
C GLU A 152 -19.96 -19.80 16.59
N GLY A 153 -19.90 -18.67 15.87
CA GLY A 153 -19.67 -18.64 14.43
C GLY A 153 -18.32 -19.24 14.05
N LYS A 154 -17.26 -18.95 14.82
CA LYS A 154 -15.93 -19.53 14.63
C LYS A 154 -15.95 -21.04 14.90
N ALA A 155 -16.60 -21.48 15.98
CA ALA A 155 -16.71 -22.89 16.35
C ALA A 155 -17.43 -23.71 15.26
N ARG A 156 -18.52 -23.17 14.71
CA ARG A 156 -19.28 -23.79 13.61
C ARG A 156 -18.43 -23.99 12.36
N ILE A 157 -17.68 -22.97 11.93
CA ILE A 157 -16.79 -23.08 10.77
C ILE A 157 -15.64 -24.07 11.05
N ALA A 158 -15.09 -24.06 12.26
CA ALA A 158 -14.03 -25.00 12.65
C ALA A 158 -14.53 -26.46 12.62
N GLN A 159 -15.74 -26.72 13.13
CA GLN A 159 -16.35 -28.04 13.08
C GLN A 159 -16.63 -28.49 11.65
N ALA A 160 -17.19 -27.61 10.81
CA ALA A 160 -17.42 -27.90 9.40
C ALA A 160 -16.10 -28.23 8.66
N GLN A 161 -15.01 -27.51 8.97
CA GLN A 161 -13.68 -27.86 8.45
C GLN A 161 -13.22 -29.24 8.90
N ARG A 162 -13.31 -29.57 10.20
CA ARG A 162 -12.92 -30.89 10.72
C ARG A 162 -13.65 -32.01 9.98
N GLN A 163 -14.98 -31.89 9.86
CA GLN A 163 -15.80 -32.85 9.14
C GLN A 163 -15.37 -33.01 7.68
N ARG A 164 -15.04 -31.90 6.99
CA ARG A 164 -14.55 -31.94 5.61
C ARG A 164 -13.21 -32.68 5.49
N TRP A 165 -12.28 -32.44 6.42
CA TRP A 165 -10.99 -33.11 6.47
C TRP A 165 -11.12 -34.60 6.81
N ASP A 166 -12.02 -34.95 7.72
CA ASP A 166 -12.32 -36.35 8.06
C ASP A 166 -12.89 -37.09 6.86
N ALA A 167 -13.84 -36.47 6.15
CA ALA A 167 -14.39 -37.02 4.92
C ALA A 167 -13.30 -37.21 3.84
N TRP A 168 -12.43 -36.21 3.65
CA TRP A 168 -11.30 -36.31 2.72
C TRP A 168 -10.33 -37.44 3.10
N ARG A 169 -9.96 -37.57 4.38
CA ARG A 169 -9.08 -38.65 4.87
C ARG A 169 -9.69 -40.03 4.67
N ARG A 170 -10.99 -40.20 4.92
CA ARG A 170 -11.70 -41.46 4.65
C ARG A 170 -11.64 -41.81 3.17
N VAL A 171 -11.84 -40.85 2.27
CA VAL A 171 -11.72 -41.07 0.82
C VAL A 171 -10.28 -41.42 0.42
N GLN A 172 -9.26 -40.81 1.02
CA GLN A 172 -7.86 -41.14 0.75
C GLN A 172 -7.49 -42.55 1.23
N HIS A 173 -7.92 -42.94 2.44
CA HIS A 173 -7.69 -44.30 2.95
C HIS A 173 -8.50 -45.38 2.21
N LEU A 174 -9.65 -45.02 1.62
CA LEU A 174 -10.38 -45.89 0.67
C LEU A 174 -9.73 -45.92 -0.73
N GLY A 175 -8.79 -45.02 -1.02
CA GLY A 175 -7.93 -45.05 -2.21
C GLY A 175 -6.64 -45.86 -2.03
N GLU A 176 -6.25 -46.16 -0.78
CA GLU A 176 -5.23 -47.15 -0.42
C GLU A 176 -5.88 -48.52 -0.18
N VAL A 177 -6.61 -49.05 -1.16
CA VAL A 177 -7.03 -50.46 -1.15
C VAL A 177 -6.00 -51.25 -1.94
N GLN A 178 -5.38 -52.23 -1.26
CA GLN A 178 -4.31 -53.13 -1.70
C GLN A 178 -4.46 -53.62 -3.16
N PRO A 179 -3.36 -53.82 -3.91
CA PRO A 179 -3.43 -54.38 -5.25
C PRO A 179 -4.10 -55.75 -5.17
N ARG A 180 -5.25 -55.90 -5.82
CA ARG A 180 -5.82 -57.22 -6.08
C ARG A 180 -5.09 -57.79 -7.28
N GLU A 181 -4.37 -58.89 -7.09
CA GLU A 181 -3.85 -59.69 -8.20
C GLU A 181 -5.02 -60.00 -9.14
N SER A 182 -4.97 -59.48 -10.36
CA SER A 182 -5.91 -59.85 -11.41
C SER A 182 -5.11 -60.35 -12.59
N ALA A 183 -5.12 -61.68 -12.74
CA ALA A 183 -4.96 -62.30 -14.03
C ALA A 183 -6.08 -61.77 -14.92
N ASP A 184 -5.75 -60.98 -15.94
CA ASP A 184 -5.85 -61.41 -17.33
C ASP A 184 -5.58 -60.21 -18.27
N HIS A 185 -4.97 -60.52 -19.40
CA HIS A 185 -4.48 -59.58 -20.40
C HIS A 185 -5.63 -58.97 -21.21
N GLY A 186 -5.57 -57.65 -21.45
CA GLY A 186 -6.08 -57.10 -22.73
C GLY A 186 -6.99 -55.88 -22.65
N LYS A 187 -6.38 -54.70 -22.60
CA LYS A 187 -6.82 -53.45 -23.25
C LYS A 187 -8.32 -53.08 -23.15
N GLY A 188 -8.70 -52.42 -22.06
CA GLY A 188 -9.96 -51.67 -21.96
C GLY A 188 -9.74 -50.31 -21.31
N LYS A 189 -9.97 -49.21 -22.05
CA LYS A 189 -9.95 -47.85 -21.51
C LYS A 189 -11.02 -47.71 -20.43
N THR A 190 -10.64 -47.43 -19.19
CA THR A 190 -11.58 -47.14 -18.11
C THR A 190 -11.98 -45.67 -18.13
N TYR A 191 -13.19 -45.39 -18.63
CA TYR A 191 -13.87 -44.13 -18.35
C TYR A 191 -14.64 -44.28 -17.04
N PHE A 192 -14.31 -43.48 -16.02
CA PHE A 192 -15.10 -43.41 -14.80
C PHE A 192 -16.40 -42.64 -15.09
N LEU A 193 -17.50 -43.37 -15.27
CA LEU A 193 -18.84 -42.81 -15.22
C LEU A 193 -19.14 -42.46 -13.76
N VAL A 194 -19.21 -41.16 -13.47
CA VAL A 194 -19.80 -40.67 -12.21
C VAL A 194 -21.32 -40.69 -12.43
N THR A 195 -21.97 -41.83 -12.18
CA THR A 195 -23.43 -41.90 -12.18
C THR A 195 -23.99 -41.30 -10.90
N ASP A 196 -24.82 -40.29 -11.10
CA ASP A 196 -25.86 -39.72 -10.25
C ASP A 196 -25.86 -40.02 -8.73
N MET A 197 -25.55 -38.98 -7.96
CA MET A 197 -26.19 -38.75 -6.65
C MET A 197 -26.77 -37.34 -6.63
N SER A 198 -27.96 -37.19 -7.20
CA SER A 198 -28.82 -36.01 -7.01
C SER A 198 -29.44 -36.07 -5.61
N PRO A 199 -29.25 -35.06 -4.73
CA PRO A 199 -30.04 -34.97 -3.51
C PRO A 199 -31.41 -34.37 -3.84
N GLU A 200 -32.48 -35.11 -3.54
CA GLU A 200 -33.85 -34.62 -3.59
C GLU A 200 -33.97 -33.33 -2.76
N ARG A 201 -34.26 -32.22 -3.43
CA ARG A 201 -34.68 -30.98 -2.77
C ARG A 201 -36.20 -31.02 -2.68
N SER A 202 -36.73 -31.33 -1.50
CA SER A 202 -38.13 -31.06 -1.17
C SER A 202 -38.39 -29.56 -1.25
N ASN A 203 -39.20 -29.15 -2.22
CA ASN A 203 -39.59 -27.75 -2.46
C ASN A 203 -40.87 -27.46 -1.65
N PRO A 204 -40.87 -26.57 -0.64
CA PRO A 204 -42.10 -26.21 0.04
C PRO A 204 -42.97 -25.34 -0.87
N SER A 205 -44.21 -25.79 -1.05
CA SER A 205 -45.28 -25.17 -1.84
C SER A 205 -45.53 -23.72 -1.45
N HIS A 206 -45.51 -22.84 -2.45
CA HIS A 206 -46.05 -21.49 -2.37
C HIS A 206 -47.58 -21.56 -2.35
N GLU A 207 -48.18 -21.33 -1.19
CA GLU A 207 -49.62 -21.06 -1.08
C GLU A 207 -49.87 -19.62 -1.55
N LYS A 208 -50.62 -19.52 -2.66
CA LYS A 208 -51.09 -18.25 -3.21
C LYS A 208 -52.26 -17.79 -2.35
N VAL A 209 -52.11 -16.69 -1.63
CA VAL A 209 -53.23 -15.91 -1.10
C VAL A 209 -53.47 -14.77 -2.09
N CYS A 210 -54.67 -14.73 -2.65
CA CYS A 210 -55.21 -13.66 -3.47
C CYS A 210 -55.39 -12.37 -2.67
#